data_AF-A0A442ZW54-F1
#
_entry.id   AF-A0A442ZW54-F1
#
_cell.length_a   1.000
_cell.length_b   1.000
_cell.length_c   1.000
_cell.angle_alpha   90.00
_cell.angle_beta   90.00
_cell.angle_gamma   90.00
#
_symmetry.space_group_name_H-M   'P 1'
#
loop_
_entity.id
_entity.type
_entity.pdbx_description
1 polymer ?
#
loop_
_entity_poly.entity_id
_entity_poly.type
_entity_poly.pdbx_seq_one_letter_code
_entity_poly.pdbx_strand_id
1 'polypeptide(L)'
;RHWSAGWMPFALNEATRYISPTKTPEFLAAGLPVVSTAIVDVVRTYGAEGLVDIVDAEDLEPKLRSVLSRPRDFLLKKVDAYLANMSWERTWDAMAAHIQRAYAMKSIVPLRRRA
;
A
#
# COMPACT_ATOMS: atom_id res chain seq x y z
N ARG A 1 -20.24 -1.36 15.77
CA ARG A 1 -20.11 -0.01 15.14
C ARG A 1 -18.83 -0.04 14.33
N HIS A 2 -18.90 0.18 13.02
CA HIS A 2 -17.72 0.19 12.14
C HIS A 2 -17.47 1.61 11.62
N TRP A 3 -16.25 1.87 11.19
CA TRP A 3 -15.84 3.11 10.51
C TRP A 3 -16.62 3.29 9.20
N SER A 4 -16.68 4.53 8.70
CA SER A 4 -17.36 4.89 7.45
C SER A 4 -16.42 5.30 6.33
N ALA A 5 -15.19 5.70 6.64
CA ALA A 5 -14.15 6.04 5.68
C ALA A 5 -12.77 5.86 6.33
N GLY A 6 -11.75 5.65 5.48
CA GLY A 6 -10.34 5.74 5.84
C GLY A 6 -9.78 7.11 5.47
N TRP A 7 -8.94 7.68 6.32
CA TRP A 7 -8.30 8.97 6.09
C TRP A 7 -6.80 8.87 6.38
N MET A 8 -5.98 9.32 5.44
CA MET A 8 -4.52 9.32 5.53
C MET A 8 -3.95 10.76 5.41
N PRO A 9 -4.00 11.57 6.48
CA PRO A 9 -3.52 12.95 6.49
C PRO A 9 -2.01 13.06 6.76
N PHE A 10 -1.19 12.61 5.83
CA PHE A 10 0.25 12.79 5.98
C PHE A 10 0.64 14.23 5.64
N ALA A 11 1.44 14.86 6.50
CA ALA A 11 2.14 16.08 6.15
C ALA A 11 3.12 15.79 5.00
N LEU A 12 3.19 16.66 3.99
CA LEU A 12 4.07 16.48 2.84
C LEU A 12 5.42 17.16 3.12
N ASN A 13 6.38 16.39 3.63
CA ASN A 13 7.71 16.88 4.02
C ASN A 13 8.77 15.79 3.85
N GLU A 14 10.01 16.05 4.29
CA GLU A 14 11.11 15.09 4.12
C GLU A 14 10.88 13.75 4.84
N ALA A 15 10.18 13.75 5.97
CA ALA A 15 9.89 12.52 6.72
C ALA A 15 8.88 11.60 6.01
N THR A 16 8.06 12.14 5.10
CA THR A 16 7.03 11.39 4.36
C THR A 16 7.37 11.20 2.88
N ARG A 17 8.53 11.70 2.42
CA ARG A 17 8.95 11.64 1.01
C ARG A 17 9.02 10.21 0.46
N TYR A 18 9.39 9.23 1.28
CA TYR A 18 9.66 7.84 0.86
C TYR A 18 8.80 6.80 1.59
N ILE A 19 7.68 7.21 2.18
CA ILE A 19 6.80 6.26 2.86
C ILE A 19 5.88 5.55 1.87
N SER A 20 5.60 4.29 2.17
CA SER A 20 4.56 3.49 1.53
C SER A 20 3.59 3.02 2.63
N PRO A 21 2.49 3.73 2.90
CA PRO A 21 1.66 3.45 4.07
C PRO A 21 0.96 2.08 3.95
N THR A 22 1.28 1.14 4.85
CA THR A 22 0.59 -0.16 4.95
C THR A 22 -0.91 0.00 5.25
N LYS A 23 -1.31 1.18 5.75
CA LYS A 23 -2.69 1.50 6.15
C LYS A 23 -3.61 1.60 4.93
N THR A 24 -3.05 1.89 3.75
CA THR A 24 -3.82 2.02 2.51
C THR A 24 -4.53 0.71 2.15
N PRO A 25 -3.82 -0.42 1.96
CA PRO A 25 -4.48 -1.69 1.67
C PRO A 25 -5.31 -2.20 2.87
N GLU A 26 -4.92 -1.88 4.11
CA GLU A 26 -5.71 -2.24 5.31
C GLU A 26 -7.11 -1.59 5.30
N PHE A 27 -7.21 -0.29 5.00
CA PHE A 27 -8.50 0.40 4.90
C PHE A 27 -9.34 -0.08 3.71
N LEU A 28 -8.70 -0.30 2.56
CA LEU A 28 -9.37 -0.81 1.37
C LEU A 28 -9.92 -2.23 1.61
N ALA A 29 -9.13 -3.12 2.23
CA ALA A 29 -9.57 -4.46 2.60
C ALA A 29 -10.72 -4.46 3.63
N ALA A 30 -10.80 -3.43 4.48
CA ALA A 30 -11.93 -3.22 5.39
C ALA A 30 -13.21 -2.71 4.68
N GLY A 31 -13.17 -2.53 3.36
CA GLY A 31 -14.28 -2.01 2.56
C GLY A 31 -14.56 -0.54 2.81
N LEU A 32 -13.58 0.21 3.34
CA LEU A 32 -13.72 1.64 3.56
C LEU A 32 -13.31 2.38 2.29
N PRO A 33 -14.07 3.40 1.86
CA PRO A 33 -13.54 4.33 0.90
C PRO A 33 -12.46 5.20 1.57
N VAL A 34 -11.41 5.53 0.83
CA VAL A 34 -10.19 6.12 1.41
C VAL A 34 -9.84 7.44 0.76
N VAL A 35 -9.49 8.42 1.59
CA VAL A 35 -8.96 9.73 1.17
C VAL A 35 -7.54 9.91 1.72
N SER A 36 -6.61 10.42 0.92
CA SER A 36 -5.21 10.61 1.30
C SER A 36 -4.65 11.92 0.79
N THR A 37 -3.70 12.50 1.52
CA THR A 37 -2.75 13.46 0.94
C THR A 37 -1.88 12.77 -0.11
N ALA A 38 -1.24 13.56 -0.98
CA ALA A 38 -0.48 13.09 -2.14
C ALA A 38 0.88 12.44 -1.81
N ILE A 39 0.88 11.38 -0.99
CA ILE A 39 2.04 10.50 -0.81
C ILE A 39 2.35 9.80 -2.12
N VAL A 40 3.60 9.92 -2.59
CA VAL A 40 4.05 9.46 -3.93
C VAL A 40 3.61 8.03 -4.23
N ASP A 41 3.83 7.10 -3.29
CA ASP A 41 3.46 5.71 -3.46
C ASP A 41 1.94 5.51 -3.50
N VAL A 42 1.18 6.24 -2.67
CA VAL A 42 -0.29 6.17 -2.68
C VAL A 42 -0.85 6.68 -4.01
N VAL A 43 -0.32 7.80 -4.52
CA VAL A 43 -0.70 8.36 -5.82
C VAL A 43 -0.42 7.38 -6.95
N ARG A 44 0.79 6.84 -7.02
CA ARG A 44 1.23 5.98 -8.13
C ARG A 44 0.59 4.60 -8.15
N THR A 45 0.13 4.10 -7.01
CA THR A 45 -0.46 2.76 -6.89
C THR A 45 -1.98 2.85 -6.82
N TYR A 46 -2.53 3.23 -5.67
CA TYR A 46 -3.97 3.24 -5.42
C TYR A 46 -4.69 4.42 -6.07
N GLY A 47 -4.05 5.60 -6.12
CA GLY A 47 -4.62 6.81 -6.73
C GLY A 47 -4.74 6.69 -8.26
N ALA A 48 -3.71 6.18 -8.92
CA ALA A 48 -3.69 5.91 -10.36
C ALA A 48 -4.78 4.90 -10.77
N GLU A 49 -5.08 3.94 -9.89
CA GLU A 49 -6.16 2.98 -10.05
C GLU A 49 -7.52 3.51 -9.57
N GLY A 50 -7.63 4.77 -9.12
CA GLY A 50 -8.89 5.35 -8.63
C GLY A 50 -9.49 4.61 -7.42
N LEU A 51 -8.64 3.94 -6.63
CA LEU A 51 -9.03 3.25 -5.40
C LEU A 51 -8.98 4.17 -4.17
N VAL A 52 -8.16 5.21 -4.23
CA VAL A 52 -7.99 6.23 -3.18
C VAL A 52 -8.19 7.60 -3.81
N ASP A 53 -9.03 8.42 -3.20
CA ASP A 53 -9.17 9.83 -3.58
C ASP A 53 -7.97 10.63 -3.01
N ILE A 54 -7.17 11.21 -3.90
CA ILE A 54 -6.06 12.10 -3.52
C ILE A 54 -6.58 13.52 -3.36
N VAL A 55 -6.19 14.19 -2.28
CA VAL A 55 -6.61 15.55 -1.94
C VAL A 55 -5.48 16.38 -1.38
N ASP A 56 -5.58 17.70 -1.59
CA ASP A 56 -4.85 18.68 -0.80
C ASP A 56 -5.64 19.02 0.49
N ALA A 57 -5.01 19.79 1.39
CA ALA A 57 -5.60 20.08 2.70
C ALA A 57 -6.92 20.86 2.59
N GLU A 58 -7.01 21.75 1.61
CA GLU A 58 -8.15 22.62 1.35
C GLU A 58 -9.36 21.84 0.80
N ASP A 59 -9.11 20.74 0.09
CA ASP A 59 -10.14 19.92 -0.57
C ASP A 59 -10.66 18.75 0.30
N LEU A 60 -10.09 18.57 1.49
CA LEU A 60 -10.35 17.40 2.32
C LEU A 60 -11.83 17.27 2.71
N GLU A 61 -12.41 18.31 3.30
CA GLU A 61 -13.80 18.28 3.78
C GLU A 61 -14.81 17.99 2.65
N PRO A 62 -14.82 18.75 1.52
CA PRO A 62 -15.77 18.48 0.46
C PRO A 62 -15.56 17.09 -0.16
N LYS A 63 -14.31 16.62 -0.28
CA LYS A 63 -14.05 15.28 -0.79
C LYS A 63 -14.57 14.21 0.16
N LEU A 64 -14.28 14.30 1.46
CA LEU A 64 -14.73 13.31 2.42
C LEU A 64 -16.26 13.20 2.43
N ARG A 65 -16.98 14.32 2.34
CA ARG A 65 -18.45 14.32 2.19
C ARG A 65 -18.90 13.61 0.90
N SER A 66 -18.26 13.90 -0.23
CA SER A 66 -18.55 13.26 -1.51
C SER A 66 -18.31 11.75 -1.46
N VAL A 67 -17.27 11.31 -0.75
CA VAL A 67 -16.92 9.90 -0.63
C VAL A 67 -17.91 9.17 0.28
N LEU A 68 -18.34 9.80 1.38
CA LEU A 68 -19.33 9.24 2.32
C LEU A 68 -20.75 9.15 1.74
N SER A 69 -21.07 9.90 0.69
CA SER A 69 -22.37 9.79 0.00
C SER A 69 -22.42 8.67 -1.04
N ARG A 70 -21.28 8.06 -1.39
CA ARG A 70 -21.23 6.93 -2.32
C ARG A 70 -21.75 5.65 -1.64
N PRO A 71 -22.36 4.72 -2.40
CA PRO A 71 -22.64 3.38 -1.89
C PRO A 71 -21.35 2.72 -1.38
N ARG A 72 -21.44 2.01 -0.24
CA ARG A 72 -20.27 1.37 0.38
C ARG A 72 -19.61 0.33 -0.53
N ASP A 73 -20.39 -0.32 -1.38
CA ASP A 73 -19.94 -1.37 -2.28
C ASP A 73 -19.38 -0.85 -3.61
N PHE A 74 -19.41 0.47 -3.83
CA PHE A 74 -19.07 1.11 -5.10
C PHE A 74 -17.70 0.68 -5.67
N LEU A 75 -16.69 0.49 -4.81
CA LEU A 75 -15.33 0.10 -5.22
C LEU A 75 -14.95 -1.34 -4.86
N LEU A 76 -15.79 -2.09 -4.14
CA LEU A 76 -15.37 -3.35 -3.51
C LEU A 76 -14.80 -4.36 -4.50
N LYS A 77 -15.49 -4.59 -5.63
CA LYS A 77 -15.00 -5.52 -6.66
C LYS A 77 -13.65 -5.12 -7.23
N LYS A 78 -13.42 -3.81 -7.41
CA LYS A 78 -12.15 -3.29 -7.94
C LYS A 78 -11.04 -3.41 -6.91
N VAL A 79 -11.35 -3.09 -5.66
CA VAL A 79 -10.46 -3.25 -4.51
C VAL A 79 -10.04 -4.71 -4.35
N ASP A 80 -11.00 -5.64 -4.33
CA ASP A 80 -10.71 -7.07 -4.18
C ASP A 80 -9.79 -7.57 -5.29
N ALA A 81 -10.07 -7.22 -6.54
CA ALA A 81 -9.24 -7.57 -7.68
C ALA A 81 -7.81 -7.02 -7.57
N TYR A 82 -7.66 -5.78 -7.08
CA TYR A 82 -6.36 -5.14 -6.92
C TYR A 82 -5.56 -5.76 -5.76
N LEU A 83 -6.19 -5.97 -4.61
CA LEU A 83 -5.54 -6.48 -3.40
C LEU A 83 -5.27 -7.99 -3.45
N ALA A 84 -5.97 -8.75 -4.30
CA ALA A 84 -5.74 -10.19 -4.46
C ALA A 84 -4.28 -10.56 -4.76
N ASN A 85 -3.50 -9.62 -5.30
CA ASN A 85 -2.09 -9.81 -5.61
C ASN A 85 -1.10 -9.34 -4.54
N MET A 86 -1.57 -8.88 -3.38
CA MET A 86 -0.77 -8.22 -2.35
C MET A 86 -0.76 -8.96 -1.00
N SER A 87 -0.92 -10.29 -1.01
CA SER A 87 -0.92 -11.06 0.25
C SER A 87 0.46 -11.15 0.91
N TRP A 88 0.45 -11.34 2.23
CA TRP A 88 1.66 -11.56 3.00
C TRP A 88 2.36 -12.86 2.61
N GLU A 89 1.61 -13.93 2.37
CA GLU A 89 2.13 -15.23 1.95
C GLU A 89 2.90 -15.10 0.63
N ARG A 90 2.33 -14.42 -0.37
CA ARG A 90 3.00 -14.21 -1.66
C ARG A 90 4.30 -13.42 -1.52
N THR A 91 4.27 -12.37 -0.71
CA THR A 91 5.44 -11.53 -0.44
C THR A 91 6.52 -12.37 0.24
N TRP A 92 6.14 -13.15 1.25
CA TRP A 92 7.03 -14.06 1.97
C TRP A 92 7.66 -15.10 1.06
N ASP A 93 6.85 -15.82 0.27
CA ASP A 93 7.32 -16.88 -0.63
C ASP A 93 8.31 -16.33 -1.67
N ALA A 94 8.03 -15.14 -2.21
CA ALA A 94 8.94 -14.46 -3.14
C ALA A 94 10.28 -14.13 -2.46
N MET A 95 10.26 -13.51 -1.27
CA MET A 95 11.49 -13.20 -0.51
C MET A 95 12.28 -14.47 -0.19
N ALA A 96 11.61 -15.51 0.30
CA ALA A 96 12.23 -16.79 0.61
C ALA A 96 12.91 -17.39 -0.64
N ALA A 97 12.25 -17.37 -1.80
CA ALA A 97 12.82 -17.82 -3.05
C ALA A 97 14.05 -17.00 -3.48
N HIS A 98 14.05 -15.67 -3.29
CA HIS A 98 15.21 -14.81 -3.55
C HIS A 98 16.41 -15.16 -2.65
N ILE A 99 16.15 -15.38 -1.36
CA ILE A 99 17.19 -15.77 -0.38
C ILE A 99 17.78 -17.12 -0.75
N GLN A 100 16.95 -18.12 -1.07
CA GLN A 100 17.43 -19.45 -1.46
C GLN A 100 18.26 -19.42 -2.74
N ARG A 101 17.86 -18.64 -3.75
CA ARG A 101 18.66 -18.44 -4.97
C ARG A 101 20.02 -17.82 -4.67
N ALA A 102 20.05 -16.76 -3.87
CA ALA A 102 21.30 -16.09 -3.50
C ALA A 102 22.23 -17.02 -2.71
N TYR A 103 21.67 -17.86 -1.82
CA TYR A 103 22.41 -18.86 -1.06
C TYR A 103 23.05 -19.92 -1.98
N ALA A 104 22.27 -20.48 -2.91
CA ALA A 104 22.75 -21.51 -3.85
C ALA A 104 23.84 -21.01 -4.81
N MET A 105 23.83 -19.72 -5.17
CA MET A 105 24.85 -19.10 -6.04
C MET A 105 26.17 -18.80 -5.32
N LYS A 106 26.22 -18.93 -3.98
CA LYS A 106 27.40 -18.60 -3.21
C LYS A 106 28.47 -19.67 -3.40
N SER A 107 29.52 -19.35 -4.17
CA SER A 107 30.68 -20.24 -4.28
C SER A 107 31.46 -20.22 -2.96
N ILE A 108 31.51 -21.37 -2.28
CA ILE A 108 32.29 -21.53 -1.06
C ILE A 108 33.76 -21.59 -1.47
N VAL A 109 34.48 -20.49 -1.32
CA VAL A 109 35.94 -20.49 -1.51
C VAL A 109 36.57 -21.17 -0.30
N PRO A 110 37.30 -22.30 -0.47
CA PRO A 110 37.96 -22.97 0.64
C PRO A 110 39.02 -22.04 1.24
N LEU A 111 38.98 -21.86 2.55
CA LEU A 111 39.97 -21.08 3.27
C LEU A 111 41.29 -21.87 3.30
N ARG A 112 42.18 -21.61 2.34
CA ARG A 112 43.53 -22.21 2.35
C ARG A 112 44.31 -21.63 3.53
N ARG A 113 44.39 -22.39 4.64
CA ARG A 113 45.40 -22.15 5.67
C ARG A 113 46.77 -22.48 5.07
N ARG A 114 47.66 -21.48 4.97
CA ARG A 114 49.09 -21.72 4.71
C ARG A 114 49.70 -22.28 6.00
N ALA A 115 50.41 -23.40 5.86
CA ALA A 115 51.28 -23.98 6.89
C ALA A 115 52.57 -23.15 7.03
#